data_AF-A0A844EHX3-F1
#
_entry.id   AF-A0A844EHX3-F1
#
_cell.length_a   1.000
_cell.length_b   1.000
_cell.length_c   1.000
_cell.angle_alpha   90.00
_cell.angle_beta   90.00
_cell.angle_gamma   90.00
#
_symmetry.space_group_name_H-M   'P 1'
#
loop_
_entity.id
_entity.type
_entity.pdbx_description
1 polymer ?
#
loop_
_entity_poly.entity_id
_entity_poly.type
_entity_poly.pdbx_seq_one_letter_code
_entity_poly.pdbx_strand_id
1 'polypeptide(L)' 'HKKWNEVSQPVKHDFAGLRAMGCRVISADFLELKDRGAFHNGQEVADELINLLGRSLDDHK' A
#
# COMPACT_ATOMS: atom_id res chain seq x y z
N HIS A 1 -10.04 14.93 31.62
CA HIS A 1 -10.49 14.68 30.23
C HIS A 1 -9.28 14.69 29.30
N LYS A 2 -8.81 13.53 28.81
CA LYS A 2 -7.71 13.47 27.84
C LYS A 2 -8.28 13.71 26.44
N LYS A 3 -7.92 14.85 25.85
CA LYS A 3 -8.26 15.24 24.48
C LYS A 3 -7.20 14.65 23.57
N TRP A 4 -7.48 13.50 22.96
CA TRP A 4 -6.64 12.96 21.89
C TRP A 4 -6.76 13.91 20.70
N ASN A 5 -5.67 14.59 20.37
CA ASN A 5 -5.55 15.36 19.15
C ASN A 5 -5.34 14.38 18.00
N GLU A 6 -6.43 13.81 17.49
CA GLU A 6 -6.40 13.05 16.24
C GLU A 6 -6.02 13.99 15.11
N VAL A 7 -4.74 13.99 14.74
CA VAL A 7 -4.31 14.52 13.45
C VAL A 7 -3.56 13.41 12.73
N SER A 8 -4.26 12.29 12.51
CA SER A 8 -3.81 11.31 11.52
C SER A 8 -4.10 11.90 10.15
N GLN A 9 -3.06 12.06 9.32
CA GLN A 9 -3.17 12.54 7.95
C GLN A 9 -2.80 11.39 7.00
N PRO A 10 -3.46 11.27 5.84
CA PRO A 10 -3.06 10.29 4.83
C PRO A 10 -1.59 10.43 4.44
N VAL A 11 -0.94 9.30 4.17
CA VAL A 11 0.44 9.29 3.65
C VAL A 11 0.47 10.00 2.30
N LYS A 12 1.43 10.89 2.09
CA LYS A 12 1.64 11.57 0.81
C LYS A 12 2.27 10.59 -0.19
N HIS A 13 1.79 10.61 -1.42
CA HIS A 13 2.37 9.81 -2.51
C HIS A 13 3.56 10.55 -3.13
N ASP A 14 4.75 9.94 -3.06
CA ASP A 14 5.98 10.40 -3.72
C ASP A 14 6.53 9.30 -4.64
N PHE A 15 5.92 9.18 -5.82
CA PHE A 15 6.33 8.19 -6.82
C PHE A 15 7.78 8.38 -7.27
N ALA A 16 8.18 9.64 -7.51
CA ALA A 16 9.49 9.95 -8.06
C ALA A 16 10.61 9.61 -7.07
N GLY A 17 10.45 9.98 -5.79
CA GLY A 17 11.41 9.64 -4.74
C GLY A 17 11.56 8.13 -4.55
N LEU A 18 10.45 7.38 -4.54
CA LEU A 18 10.49 5.92 -4.44
C LEU A 18 11.20 5.27 -5.63
N ARG A 19 10.97 5.76 -6.86
CA ARG A 19 11.68 5.27 -8.05
C ARG A 19 13.16 5.60 -8.05
N ALA A 20 13.53 6.79 -7.56
CA ALA A 20 14.94 7.21 -7.44
C ALA A 20 15.73 6.32 -6.45
N MET A 21 15.06 5.74 -5.45
CA MET A 21 15.66 4.76 -4.53
C MET A 21 15.78 3.34 -5.12
N GLY A 22 15.44 3.14 -6.40
CA GLY A 22 15.46 1.82 -7.04
C GLY A 22 14.28 0.92 -6.64
N CYS A 23 13.25 1.45 -5.98
CA CYS A 23 12.10 0.64 -5.58
C CYS A 23 11.24 0.27 -6.80
N ARG A 24 10.75 -0.97 -6.82
CA ARG A 24 9.56 -1.33 -7.60
C ARG A 24 8.35 -0.72 -6.90
N VAL A 25 7.65 0.21 -7.56
CA VAL A 25 6.50 0.92 -6.98
C VAL A 25 5.23 0.35 -7.58
N ILE A 26 4.33 -0.09 -6.73
CA ILE A 26 3.00 -0.57 -7.10
C ILE A 26 2.00 0.43 -6.53
N SER A 27 1.16 1.00 -7.38
CA SER A 27 0.15 1.98 -6.99
C SER A 27 -1.20 1.53 -7.53
N ALA A 28 -2.12 1.26 -6.62
CA ALA A 28 -3.49 0.84 -6.87
C ALA A 28 -4.38 1.34 -5.73
N ASP A 29 -5.69 1.15 -5.87
CA ASP A 29 -6.63 1.44 -4.78
C ASP A 29 -6.64 0.29 -3.77
N PHE A 30 -5.84 0.44 -2.72
CA PHE A 30 -5.79 -0.48 -1.59
C PHE A 30 -6.54 0.06 -0.37
N LEU A 31 -7.44 1.03 -0.53
CA LEU A 31 -8.18 1.61 0.59
C LEU A 31 -9.48 0.85 0.87
N GLU A 32 -9.72 0.53 2.13
CA GLU A 32 -11.02 0.08 2.62
C GLU A 32 -11.53 1.05 3.69
N LEU A 33 -12.65 1.73 3.42
CA LEU A 33 -13.32 2.60 4.39
C LEU A 33 -14.38 1.80 5.13
N LYS A 34 -14.18 1.59 6.43
CA LYS A 34 -15.09 0.80 7.28
C LYS A 34 -15.11 1.37 8.70
N ASP A 35 -16.25 1.29 9.41
CA ASP A 35 -16.36 1.66 10.83
C ASP A 35 -15.76 3.04 11.19
N ARG A 36 -15.87 4.01 10.27
CA ARG A 36 -15.29 5.35 10.37
C ARG A 36 -13.75 5.39 10.44
N GLY A 37 -13.09 4.33 9.99
CA GLY A 37 -11.64 4.23 9.83
C GLY A 37 -11.22 4.03 8.36
N ALA A 38 -9.94 4.25 8.11
CA ALA A 38 -9.28 3.95 6.84
C ALA A 38 -8.33 2.76 7.05
N PHE A 39 -8.58 1.68 6.32
CA PHE A 39 -7.84 0.42 6.40
C PHE A 39 -7.29 0.05 5.02
N HIS A 40 -6.47 -1.01 4.98
CA HIS A 40 -6.10 -1.63 3.72
C HIS A 40 -7.23 -2.55 3.26
N ASN A 41 -7.55 -2.55 1.97
CA ASN A 41 -8.29 -3.63 1.34
C ASN A 41 -7.40 -4.88 1.34
N GLY A 42 -7.61 -5.76 2.33
CA GLY A 42 -6.73 -6.90 2.57
C GLY A 42 -6.70 -7.91 1.43
N GLN A 43 -7.80 -8.05 0.69
CA GLN A 43 -7.88 -8.98 -0.44
C GLN A 43 -7.01 -8.48 -1.60
N GLU A 44 -7.17 -7.22 -2.01
CA GLU A 44 -6.39 -6.61 -3.10
C GLU A 44 -4.88 -6.60 -2.78
N VAL A 45 -4.51 -6.32 -1.52
CA VAL A 45 -3.11 -6.40 -1.09
C VAL A 45 -2.57 -7.82 -1.18
N ALA A 46 -3.34 -8.83 -0.75
CA ALA A 46 -2.93 -10.23 -0.82
C ALA A 46 -2.77 -10.71 -2.27
N ASP A 47 -3.70 -10.32 -3.15
CA ASP A 47 -3.67 -10.72 -4.56
C ASP A 47 -2.44 -10.14 -5.29
N GLU A 48 -2.06 -8.89 -5.00
CA GLU A 48 -0.84 -8.32 -5.56
C GLU A 48 0.43 -9.01 -5.02
N LEU A 49 0.45 -9.44 -3.76
CA LEU A 49 1.56 -10.22 -3.22
C LEU A 49 1.73 -11.57 -3.95
N ILE A 50 0.62 -12.28 -4.21
CA ILE A 50 0.67 -13.54 -4.96
C ILE A 50 1.13 -13.30 -6.41
N ASN A 51 0.63 -12.26 -7.06
CA ASN A 51 1.05 -11.85 -8.40
C ASN A 51 2.56 -11.51 -8.45
N LEU A 52 3.10 -10.86 -7.41
CA LEU A 52 4.54 -10.58 -7.29
C LEU A 52 5.38 -11.86 -7.19
N LEU A 53 4.94 -12.81 -6.37
CA LEU A 53 5.61 -14.10 -6.20
C LEU A 53 5.58 -14.92 -7.50
N GLY A 54 4.43 -14.94 -8.20
CA GLY A 54 4.29 -15.63 -9.49
C GLY A 54 5.28 -15.11 -10.54
N ARG A 55 5.39 -13.78 -10.68
CA ARG A 55 6.35 -13.16 -11.62
C ARG A 55 7.80 -13.48 -11.27
N SER A 56 8.15 -13.49 -9.98
CA SER A 56 9.50 -13.83 -9.55
C SER A 56 9.92 -15.25 -9.94
N LEU A 57 8.98 -16.19 -10.08
CA LEU A 57 9.27 -17.55 -10.53
C LEU A 57 9.51 -17.64 -12.04
N ASP A 58 8.96 -16.71 -12.81
CA ASP A 58 9.14 -16.64 -14.26
C ASP A 58 10.46 -15.94 -14.64
N ASP A 59 10.88 -14.93 -13.89
CA ASP A 59 12.15 -14.19 -14.12
C ASP A 59 13.42 -15.03 -13.86
N HIS A 60 13.29 -16.21 -13.23
CA HIS A 60 14.38 -17.14 -12.93
C HIS A 60 14.34 -18.44 -13.76
N LYS A 61 13.50 -18.51 -14.80
CA LYS A 61 13.55 -19.55 -15.84
C LYS A 61 14.33 -19.07 -17.06
#